data_AF-A0A8H3X5F7-F1
#
_entry.id   AF-A0A8H3X5F7-F1
#
_cell.length_a   1.000
_cell.length_b   1.000
_cell.length_c   1.000
_cell.angle_alpha   90.00
_cell.angle_beta   90.00
_cell.angle_gamma   90.00
#
_symmetry.space_group_name_H-M   'P 1'
#
loop_
_entity.id
_entity.type
_entity.pdbx_description
1 polymer ?
#
loop_
_entity_poly.entity_id
_entity_poly.type
_entity_poly.pdbx_seq_one_letter_code
_entity_poly.pdbx_strand_id
1 'polypeptide(L)'
;MSGFILLTSSNLDDTSINLIQCDIGRYYIECSNKRSILQLLDVNAALRLGNGRRSPPKSFILFRKSFQSCITQMALKIERAQISKHATTIWAYIKAYQPHLYLYFKHISEEATDRYNASNLKIIAYDANSYRNARVPRAEPIISEDSSPEYFEYYLEDGSLQDESLLSYDPSRLDSPDVKDVIQDLYPEISNDARI
;
A
#
# COMPACT_ATOMS: atom_id res chain seq x y z
N MET A 1 20.44 -11.54 -24.18
CA MET A 1 20.51 -10.09 -23.94
C MET A 1 19.28 -9.74 -23.13
N SER A 2 19.45 -9.25 -21.90
CA SER A 2 18.32 -8.89 -21.05
C SER A 2 17.65 -7.62 -21.57
N GLY A 3 16.39 -7.74 -21.99
CA GLY A 3 15.59 -6.63 -22.50
C GLY A 3 15.03 -5.81 -21.35
N PHE A 4 15.22 -4.49 -21.41
CA PHE A 4 14.54 -3.54 -20.52
C PHE A 4 13.31 -2.98 -21.25
N ILE A 5 12.15 -3.07 -20.61
CA ILE A 5 10.87 -2.59 -21.11
C ILE A 5 10.47 -1.39 -20.26
N LEU A 6 10.28 -0.24 -20.91
CA LEU A 6 9.68 0.93 -20.26
C LEU A 6 8.20 0.65 -20.02
N LEU A 7 7.76 0.69 -18.77
CA LEU A 7 6.36 0.48 -18.40
C LEU A 7 5.59 1.80 -18.36
N THR A 8 6.14 2.79 -17.66
CA THR A 8 5.52 4.12 -17.54
C THR A 8 6.56 5.18 -17.22
N SER A 9 6.21 6.44 -17.49
CA SER A 9 7.01 7.62 -17.18
C SER A 9 6.14 8.64 -16.44
N SER A 10 6.72 9.24 -15.41
CA SER A 10 6.16 10.40 -14.73
C SER A 10 7.05 11.61 -15.03
N ASN A 11 6.48 12.62 -15.67
CA ASN A 11 7.17 13.84 -16.09
C ASN A 11 6.61 15.02 -15.30
N LEU A 12 7.40 15.62 -14.40
CA LEU A 12 7.00 16.75 -13.54
C LEU A 12 8.19 17.68 -13.35
N ASP A 13 7.99 18.99 -13.48
CA ASP A 13 8.98 20.04 -13.15
C ASP A 13 10.40 19.71 -13.66
N ASP A 14 10.52 19.43 -14.97
CA ASP A 14 11.75 19.05 -15.68
C ASP A 14 12.41 17.72 -15.26
N THR A 15 11.75 16.96 -14.39
CA THR A 15 12.21 15.64 -13.94
C THR A 15 11.35 14.54 -14.56
N SER A 16 12.01 13.60 -15.25
CA SER A 16 11.38 12.40 -15.79
C SER A 16 11.83 11.17 -15.00
N ILE A 17 10.88 10.48 -14.39
CA ILE A 17 11.13 9.21 -13.69
C ILE A 17 10.38 8.09 -14.39
N ASN A 18 11.12 7.06 -14.76
CA ASN A 18 10.63 5.90 -15.49
C ASN A 18 10.53 4.69 -14.54
N LEU A 19 9.44 3.94 -14.67
CA LEU A 19 9.35 2.57 -14.19
C LEU A 19 9.71 1.63 -15.33
N ILE A 20 10.69 0.77 -15.11
CA ILE A 20 11.21 -0.17 -16.11
C ILE A 20 11.12 -1.59 -15.56
N GLN A 21 10.77 -2.54 -16.41
CA GLN A 21 10.81 -3.96 -16.11
C GLN A 21 11.89 -4.64 -16.95
N CYS A 22 12.62 -5.58 -16.35
CA CYS A 22 13.55 -6.45 -17.03
C CYS A 22 12.88 -7.80 -17.30
N ASP A 23 13.34 -8.51 -18.33
CA ASP A 23 12.94 -9.88 -18.69
C ASP A 23 12.92 -10.90 -17.53
N ILE A 24 13.74 -10.70 -16.49
CA ILE A 24 13.79 -11.51 -15.26
C ILE A 24 12.73 -11.11 -14.21
N GLY A 25 11.70 -10.35 -14.59
CA GLY A 25 10.63 -9.90 -13.69
C GLY A 25 11.04 -8.83 -12.66
N ARG A 26 12.27 -8.28 -12.76
CA ARG A 26 12.76 -7.25 -11.85
C ARG A 26 12.30 -5.86 -12.29
N TYR A 27 11.88 -5.05 -11.31
CA TYR A 27 11.50 -3.67 -11.51
C TYR A 27 12.63 -2.71 -11.18
N TYR A 28 12.72 -1.63 -11.93
CA TYR A 28 13.73 -0.59 -11.78
C TYR A 28 13.08 0.79 -11.86
N ILE A 29 13.65 1.73 -11.11
CA ILE A 29 13.39 3.16 -11.27
C ILE A 29 14.56 3.76 -12.02
N GLU A 30 14.28 4.49 -13.09
CA GLU A 30 15.28 5.21 -13.88
C GLU A 30 14.98 6.70 -13.92
N CYS A 31 16.03 7.51 -13.79
CA CYS A 31 15.97 8.96 -13.91
C CYS A 31 17.34 9.47 -14.36
N SER A 32 17.38 10.40 -15.31
CA SER A 32 18.63 11.03 -15.79
C SER A 32 19.73 10.02 -16.19
N ASN A 33 19.36 8.97 -16.93
CA ASN A 33 20.24 7.85 -17.33
C ASN A 33 20.86 7.04 -16.18
N LYS A 34 20.42 7.27 -14.94
CA LYS A 34 20.73 6.43 -13.79
C LYS A 34 19.57 5.50 -13.53
N ARG A 35 19.88 4.29 -13.06
CA ARG A 35 18.88 3.28 -12.75
C ARG A 35 19.19 2.62 -11.41
N SER A 36 18.13 2.35 -10.66
CA SER A 36 18.19 1.63 -9.39
C SER A 36 17.15 0.52 -9.39
N ILE A 37 17.50 -0.64 -8.84
CA ILE A 37 16.56 -1.74 -8.64
C ILE A 37 15.52 -1.30 -7.61
N LEU A 38 14.24 -1.50 -7.90
CA LEU A 38 13.16 -1.31 -6.94
C LEU A 38 13.19 -2.46 -5.93
N GLN A 39 13.81 -2.22 -4.78
CA GLN A 39 13.86 -3.20 -3.70
C GLN A 39 12.47 -3.40 -3.10
N LEU A 40 11.98 -4.64 -3.15
CA LEU A 40 10.72 -5.03 -2.55
C LEU A 40 10.92 -5.30 -1.07
N LEU A 41 10.13 -4.64 -0.23
CA LEU A 41 10.18 -4.81 1.22
C LEU A 41 9.41 -6.06 1.63
N ASP A 42 9.99 -6.87 2.52
CA ASP A 42 9.31 -8.00 3.15
C ASP A 42 8.46 -7.56 4.36
N VAL A 43 7.72 -8.50 4.93
CA VAL A 43 6.84 -8.29 6.08
C VAL A 43 7.62 -7.79 7.31
N ASN A 44 8.84 -8.30 7.53
CA ASN A 44 9.68 -7.92 8.65
C ASN A 44 10.17 -6.48 8.53
N ALA A 45 10.57 -6.04 7.33
CA ALA A 45 10.93 -4.68 7.03
C ALA A 45 9.72 -3.75 7.22
N ALA A 46 8.53 -4.15 6.76
CA ALA A 46 7.30 -3.38 6.96
C ALA A 46 6.97 -3.18 8.45
N LEU A 47 7.08 -4.21 9.28
CA LEU A 47 6.89 -4.14 10.74
C LEU A 47 7.89 -3.19 11.42
N ARG A 48 9.16 -3.18 10.96
CA ARG A 48 10.22 -2.35 11.53
C ARG A 48 10.09 -0.86 11.20
N LEU A 49 9.35 -0.48 10.15
CA LEU A 49 9.15 0.93 9.79
C LEU A 49 8.44 1.75 10.89
N GLY A 50 7.64 1.10 11.73
CA GLY A 50 6.96 1.72 12.87
C GLY A 50 7.72 1.62 14.20
N ASN A 51 8.94 1.06 14.21
CA ASN A 51 9.69 0.69 15.43
C ASN A 51 8.85 -0.10 16.45
N GLY A 52 7.88 -0.89 15.99
CA GLY A 52 6.93 -1.61 16.85
C GLY A 52 5.94 -0.73 17.64
N ARG A 53 5.99 0.60 17.50
CA ARG A 53 5.13 1.54 18.24
C ARG A 53 3.95 2.06 17.44
N ARG A 54 4.01 1.92 16.11
CA ARG A 54 3.00 2.41 15.18
C ARG A 54 2.53 1.26 14.32
N SER A 55 1.27 1.33 13.88
CA SER A 55 0.74 0.41 12.90
C SER A 55 1.61 0.40 11.64
N PRO A 56 1.75 -0.75 10.98
CA PRO A 56 2.47 -0.86 9.73
C PRO A 56 1.88 0.07 8.65
N PRO A 57 2.74 0.56 7.74
CA PRO A 57 2.29 1.43 6.66
C PRO A 57 1.48 0.68 5.60
N LYS A 58 0.50 1.39 5.01
CA LYS A 58 -0.29 0.89 3.87
C LYS A 58 0.58 0.61 2.63
N SER A 59 0.07 -0.20 1.70
CA SER A 59 0.73 -0.62 0.45
C SER A 59 1.38 0.53 -0.34
N PHE A 60 0.67 1.63 -0.57
CA PHE A 60 1.24 2.81 -1.25
C PHE A 60 2.46 3.39 -0.52
N ILE A 61 2.42 3.43 0.81
CA ILE A 61 3.52 3.97 1.62
C ILE A 61 4.73 3.04 1.56
N LEU A 62 4.54 1.71 1.55
CA LEU A 62 5.61 0.73 1.33
C LEU A 62 6.27 0.93 -0.05
N PHE A 63 5.45 1.04 -1.10
CA PHE A 63 5.95 1.35 -2.44
C PHE A 63 6.73 2.66 -2.46
N ARG A 64 6.16 3.74 -1.91
CA ARG A 64 6.79 5.06 -1.88
C ARG A 64 8.14 5.04 -1.14
N LYS A 65 8.28 4.25 -0.07
CA LYS A 65 9.55 4.06 0.64
C LYS A 65 10.60 3.39 -0.25
N SER A 66 10.21 2.34 -0.96
CA SER A 66 11.06 1.63 -1.92
C SER A 66 11.48 2.54 -3.07
N PHE A 67 10.54 3.32 -3.59
CA PHE A 67 10.77 4.35 -4.62
C PHE A 67 11.75 5.43 -4.15
N GLN A 68 11.53 5.99 -2.95
CA GLN A 68 12.42 7.00 -2.37
C GLN A 68 13.84 6.46 -2.15
N SER A 69 13.96 5.19 -1.76
CA SER A 69 15.25 4.50 -1.64
C SER A 69 15.99 4.50 -2.97
N CYS A 70 15.30 4.20 -4.08
CA CYS A 70 15.89 4.25 -5.42
C CYS A 70 16.43 5.65 -5.77
N ILE A 71 15.66 6.71 -5.49
CA ILE A 71 16.08 8.09 -5.74
C ILE A 71 17.34 8.45 -4.93
N THR A 72 17.38 8.01 -3.67
CA THR A 72 18.52 8.23 -2.78
C THR A 72 19.76 7.48 -3.25
N GLN A 73 19.61 6.22 -3.69
CA GLN A 73 20.70 5.40 -4.25
C GLN A 73 21.29 6.00 -5.53
N MET A 74 20.47 6.64 -6.36
CA MET A 74 20.94 7.35 -7.56
C MET A 74 21.62 8.71 -7.27
N ALA A 75 21.66 9.13 -5.98
CA ALA A 75 22.17 10.42 -5.53
C ALA A 75 21.54 11.61 -6.25
N LEU A 76 20.23 11.53 -6.51
CA LEU A 76 19.47 12.59 -7.16
C LEU A 76 18.96 13.60 -6.14
N LYS A 77 19.10 14.89 -6.44
CA LYS A 77 18.59 15.99 -5.61
C LYS A 77 17.17 16.34 -6.04
N ILE A 78 16.22 15.46 -5.75
CA ILE A 78 14.79 15.69 -6.03
C ILE A 78 14.08 16.05 -4.73
N GLU A 79 13.22 17.05 -4.75
CA GLU A 79 12.49 17.47 -3.56
C GLU A 79 11.51 16.38 -3.10
N ARG A 80 11.30 16.29 -1.78
CA ARG A 80 10.39 15.30 -1.19
C ARG A 80 8.96 15.43 -1.74
N ALA A 81 8.50 16.65 -2.02
CA ALA A 81 7.19 16.89 -2.61
C ALA A 81 7.09 16.28 -4.02
N GLN A 82 8.09 16.52 -4.86
CA GLN A 82 8.18 15.95 -6.21
C GLN A 82 8.25 14.42 -6.20
N ILE A 83 9.08 13.83 -5.31
CA ILE A 83 9.14 12.36 -5.13
C ILE A 83 7.74 11.80 -4.83
N SER A 84 6.95 12.51 -4.02
CA SER A 84 5.58 12.10 -3.68
C SER A 84 4.69 12.06 -4.93
N LYS A 85 4.73 13.12 -5.74
CA LYS A 85 3.91 13.25 -6.94
C LYS A 85 4.28 12.17 -7.97
N HIS A 86 5.58 11.99 -8.24
CA HIS A 86 6.06 10.93 -9.13
C HIS A 86 5.65 9.53 -8.65
N ALA A 87 5.81 9.25 -7.36
CA ALA A 87 5.39 7.98 -6.78
C ALA A 87 3.88 7.77 -6.94
N THR A 88 3.05 8.80 -6.76
CA THR A 88 1.60 8.71 -6.99
C THR A 88 1.28 8.34 -8.44
N THR A 89 1.89 9.03 -9.42
CA THR A 89 1.68 8.74 -10.86
C THR A 89 2.06 7.30 -11.21
N ILE A 90 3.24 6.86 -10.78
CA ILE A 90 3.72 5.51 -11.06
C ILE A 90 2.87 4.46 -10.33
N TRP A 91 2.44 4.75 -9.11
CA TRP A 91 1.55 3.87 -8.34
C TRP A 91 0.19 3.71 -8.99
N ALA A 92 -0.38 4.76 -9.57
CA ALA A 92 -1.63 4.67 -10.34
C ALA A 92 -1.48 3.70 -11.51
N TYR A 93 -0.36 3.77 -12.24
CA TYR A 93 -0.06 2.80 -13.30
C TYR A 93 0.09 1.38 -12.75
N ILE A 94 0.82 1.18 -11.64
CA ILE A 94 1.01 -0.14 -11.04
C ILE A 94 -0.35 -0.77 -10.67
N LYS A 95 -1.25 0.01 -10.06
CA LYS A 95 -2.60 -0.46 -9.70
C LYS A 95 -3.40 -0.92 -10.91
N ALA A 96 -3.28 -0.21 -12.04
CA ALA A 96 -4.07 -0.51 -13.24
C ALA A 96 -3.45 -1.62 -14.12
N TYR A 97 -2.13 -1.69 -14.22
CA TYR A 97 -1.45 -2.46 -15.27
C TYR A 97 -0.39 -3.45 -14.77
N GLN A 98 -0.05 -3.44 -13.48
CA GLN A 98 0.95 -4.35 -12.89
C GLN A 98 0.37 -5.04 -11.65
N PRO A 99 -0.66 -5.90 -11.81
CA PRO A 99 -1.42 -6.48 -10.70
C PRO A 99 -0.53 -7.27 -9.74
N HIS A 100 0.47 -8.00 -10.24
CA HIS A 100 1.39 -8.77 -9.38
C HIS A 100 2.17 -7.87 -8.42
N LEU A 101 2.70 -6.74 -8.91
CA LEU A 101 3.45 -5.80 -8.08
C LEU A 101 2.53 -5.09 -7.09
N TYR A 102 1.32 -4.73 -7.51
CA TYR A 102 0.32 -4.16 -6.62
C TYR A 102 -0.06 -5.13 -5.49
N LEU A 103 -0.41 -6.37 -5.85
CA LEU A 103 -0.80 -7.42 -4.91
C LEU A 103 0.33 -7.76 -3.94
N TYR A 104 1.58 -7.74 -4.39
CA TYR A 104 2.73 -7.90 -3.51
C TYR A 104 2.73 -6.85 -2.38
N PHE A 105 2.69 -5.55 -2.71
CA PHE A 105 2.67 -4.50 -1.69
C PHE A 105 1.41 -4.53 -0.81
N LYS A 106 0.27 -4.94 -1.37
CA LYS A 106 -0.97 -5.14 -0.62
C LYS A 106 -0.80 -6.27 0.41
N HIS A 107 -0.35 -7.43 -0.02
CA HIS A 107 -0.12 -8.60 0.83
C HIS A 107 0.85 -8.29 1.97
N ILE A 108 2.01 -7.69 1.67
CA ILE A 108 3.00 -7.31 2.70
C ILE A 108 2.40 -6.35 3.72
N SER A 109 1.60 -5.37 3.27
CA SER A 109 0.92 -4.41 4.14
C SER A 109 -0.10 -5.07 5.06
N GLU A 110 -0.93 -5.97 4.52
CA GLU A 110 -1.99 -6.66 5.25
C GLU A 110 -1.39 -7.63 6.26
N GLU A 111 -0.47 -8.49 5.82
CA GLU A 111 0.18 -9.46 6.69
C GLU A 111 0.97 -8.78 7.83
N ALA A 112 1.69 -7.70 7.54
CA ALA A 112 2.35 -6.93 8.58
C ALA A 112 1.33 -6.37 9.59
N THR A 113 0.18 -5.89 9.12
CA THR A 113 -0.89 -5.37 9.98
C THR A 113 -1.49 -6.47 10.85
N ASP A 114 -1.72 -7.65 10.31
CA ASP A 114 -2.25 -8.79 11.05
C ASP A 114 -1.27 -9.25 12.13
N ARG A 115 0.02 -9.38 11.80
CA ARG A 115 1.08 -9.69 12.78
C ARG A 115 1.19 -8.62 13.87
N TYR A 116 1.09 -7.34 13.48
CA TYR A 116 1.09 -6.23 14.43
C TYR A 116 -0.11 -6.32 15.38
N ASN A 117 -1.31 -6.60 14.88
CA ASN A 117 -2.51 -6.71 15.69
C ASN A 117 -2.49 -7.93 16.61
N ALA A 118 -2.01 -9.08 16.14
CA ALA A 118 -1.86 -10.29 16.94
C ALA A 118 -0.89 -10.08 18.12
N SER A 119 0.22 -9.36 17.89
CA SER A 119 1.19 -9.03 18.94
C SER A 119 0.73 -7.90 19.88
N ASN A 120 -0.22 -7.07 19.45
CA ASN A 120 -0.75 -5.93 20.20
C ASN A 120 -2.21 -6.12 20.62
N LEU A 121 -2.64 -7.36 20.87
CA LEU A 121 -3.97 -7.67 21.42
C LEU A 121 -4.21 -6.83 22.69
N LYS A 122 -4.89 -5.69 22.52
CA LYS A 122 -5.37 -4.87 23.62
C LYS A 122 -6.64 -5.53 24.11
N ILE A 123 -6.57 -6.21 25.25
CA ILE A 123 -7.76 -6.54 26.03
C ILE A 123 -8.36 -5.20 26.46
N ILE A 124 -9.41 -4.76 25.77
CA ILE A 124 -10.24 -3.66 26.24
C ILE A 124 -11.05 -4.24 27.39
N ALA A 125 -10.55 -4.10 28.62
CA ALA A 125 -11.33 -4.38 29.81
C ALA A 125 -12.46 -3.36 29.86
N TYR A 126 -13.68 -3.80 29.53
CA TYR A 126 -14.88 -3.01 29.77
C TYR A 126 -15.09 -2.95 31.29
N ASP A 127 -14.75 -1.82 31.92
CA ASP A 127 -15.20 -1.56 33.28
C ASP A 127 -16.72 -1.34 33.25
N ALA A 128 -17.46 -2.29 33.80
CA ALA A 128 -18.91 -2.24 33.93
C ALA A 128 -19.40 -0.99 34.72
N ASN A 129 -18.51 -0.28 35.42
CA ASN A 129 -18.85 0.97 36.12
C ASN A 129 -18.81 2.22 35.25
N SER A 130 -18.33 2.16 34.00
CA SER A 130 -18.25 3.34 33.12
C SER A 130 -19.63 3.86 32.67
N TYR A 131 -20.72 3.12 32.94
CA TYR A 131 -22.10 3.55 32.67
C TYR A 131 -22.68 4.47 33.76
N ARG A 132 -22.05 4.62 34.93
CA ARG A 132 -22.65 5.39 36.03
C ARG A 132 -22.52 6.91 35.93
N ASN A 133 -21.65 7.42 35.05
CA ASN A 133 -21.42 8.87 34.89
C ASN A 133 -21.79 9.43 33.51
N ALA A 134 -22.34 8.62 32.60
CA ALA A 134 -22.93 9.14 31.38
C ALA A 134 -24.29 9.76 31.73
N ARG A 135 -24.35 11.10 31.82
CA ARG A 135 -25.64 11.81 31.75
C ARG A 135 -26.31 11.39 30.45
N VAL A 136 -27.38 10.62 30.56
CA VAL A 136 -28.27 10.30 29.45
C VAL A 136 -28.81 11.62 28.90
N PRO A 137 -28.50 12.01 27.65
CA PRO A 137 -29.19 13.12 27.04
C PRO A 137 -30.65 12.70 26.88
N ARG A 138 -31.55 13.51 27.43
CA ARG A 138 -32.99 13.38 27.25
C ARG A 138 -33.27 13.37 25.75
N ALA A 139 -33.79 12.26 25.25
CA ALA A 139 -34.20 12.13 23.86
C ALA A 139 -35.37 13.09 23.59
N GLU A 140 -35.13 14.10 22.78
CA GLU A 140 -36.19 14.69 21.96
C GLU A 140 -36.00 14.17 20.53
N PRO A 141 -37.07 13.75 19.85
CA PRO A 141 -36.97 13.20 18.51
C PRO A 141 -36.76 14.36 17.53
N ILE A 142 -35.51 14.54 17.08
CA ILE A 142 -35.23 15.36 15.90
C ILE A 142 -34.92 14.39 14.77
N ILE A 143 -35.87 14.32 13.84
CA ILE A 143 -35.64 13.74 12.52
C ILE A 143 -34.61 14.65 11.84
N SER A 144 -33.42 14.12 11.60
CA SER A 144 -32.49 14.66 10.61
C SER A 144 -31.73 13.50 9.99
N GLU A 145 -31.99 13.32 8.70
CA GLU A 145 -31.26 12.45 7.79
C GLU A 145 -29.76 12.82 7.77
N ASP A 146 -28.95 11.86 7.32
CA ASP A 146 -27.51 11.93 7.06
C ASP A 146 -26.53 11.83 8.25
N SER A 147 -26.14 10.59 8.56
CA SER A 147 -24.83 10.29 9.14
C SER A 147 -24.01 9.47 8.13
N SER A 148 -23.27 10.20 7.30
CA SER A 148 -22.33 9.68 6.32
C SER A 148 -21.05 9.16 7.01
N PRO A 149 -20.51 7.99 6.64
CA PRO A 149 -19.18 7.56 7.06
C PRO A 149 -18.12 8.49 6.45
N GLU A 150 -17.07 8.84 7.19
CA GLU A 150 -15.95 9.67 6.69
C GLU A 150 -15.35 9.08 5.40
N TYR A 151 -15.82 9.58 4.26
CA TYR A 151 -15.34 9.30 2.93
C TYR A 151 -14.14 10.22 2.69
N PHE A 152 -12.95 9.64 2.47
CA PHE A 152 -11.84 10.42 1.92
C PHE A 152 -12.12 10.62 0.43
N GLU A 153 -12.63 11.80 0.07
CA GLU A 153 -12.83 12.20 -1.32
C GLU A 153 -11.48 12.38 -2.01
N TYR A 154 -11.19 11.54 -3.00
CA TYR A 154 -10.09 11.75 -3.92
C TYR A 154 -10.62 12.53 -5.12
N TYR A 155 -10.20 13.78 -5.23
CA TYR A 155 -10.51 14.63 -6.37
C TYR A 155 -9.59 14.27 -7.55
N LEU A 156 -10.19 13.99 -8.72
CA LEU A 156 -9.46 13.99 -9.99
C LEU A 156 -9.12 15.44 -10.38
N GLU A 157 -8.12 15.65 -11.26
CA GLU A 157 -7.69 17.00 -11.69
C GLU A 157 -8.79 17.82 -12.40
N ASP A 158 -9.92 17.19 -12.75
CA ASP A 158 -11.12 17.83 -13.31
C ASP A 158 -12.23 18.14 -12.29
N GLY A 159 -12.01 17.81 -11.01
CA GLY A 159 -12.96 18.04 -9.92
C GLY A 159 -14.09 17.00 -9.82
N SER A 160 -14.03 15.89 -10.58
CA SER A 160 -15.00 14.81 -10.48
C SER A 160 -14.68 13.81 -9.35
N LEU A 161 -15.72 13.34 -8.66
CA LEU A 161 -15.67 12.33 -7.60
C LEU A 161 -15.55 10.92 -8.20
N GLN A 162 -14.53 10.15 -7.81
CA GLN A 162 -14.50 8.71 -8.06
C GLN A 162 -15.40 7.98 -7.06
N ASP A 163 -16.53 7.47 -7.55
CA ASP A 163 -17.43 6.59 -6.80
C ASP A 163 -16.84 5.16 -6.78
N GLU A 164 -16.29 4.74 -5.63
CA GLU A 164 -15.76 3.39 -5.41
C GLU A 164 -16.86 2.37 -5.06
N SER A 165 -18.16 2.73 -5.10
CA SER A 165 -19.26 1.80 -4.79
C SER A 165 -19.39 0.61 -5.76
N LEU A 166 -18.64 0.60 -6.87
CA LEU A 166 -18.62 -0.49 -7.87
C LEU A 166 -17.57 -1.57 -7.62
N LEU A 167 -16.74 -1.46 -6.57
CA LEU A 167 -15.80 -2.51 -6.16
C LEU A 167 -16.14 -3.04 -4.77
N SER A 168 -17.34 -3.62 -4.62
CA SER A 168 -17.64 -4.45 -3.45
C SER A 168 -16.73 -5.67 -3.47
N TYR A 169 -15.63 -5.57 -2.74
CA TYR A 169 -14.72 -6.68 -2.52
C TYR A 169 -15.44 -7.75 -1.70
N ASP A 170 -15.65 -8.92 -2.31
CA ASP A 170 -16.20 -10.09 -1.65
C ASP A 170 -15.05 -10.88 -0.98
N PRO A 171 -14.94 -10.85 0.36
CA PRO A 171 -13.87 -11.53 1.09
C PRO A 171 -13.94 -13.06 0.98
N SER A 172 -15.04 -13.64 0.48
CA SER A 172 -15.17 -15.09 0.29
C SER A 172 -14.36 -15.65 -0.89
N ARG A 173 -13.77 -14.79 -1.74
CA ARG A 173 -12.92 -15.20 -2.88
C ARG A 173 -11.46 -15.49 -2.54
N LEU A 174 -11.02 -15.23 -1.30
CA LEU A 174 -9.64 -15.48 -0.85
C LEU A 174 -9.32 -16.97 -0.61
N ASP A 175 -10.34 -17.82 -0.50
CA ASP A 175 -10.18 -19.27 -0.36
C ASP A 175 -10.17 -20.02 -1.71
N SER A 176 -10.07 -19.31 -2.84
CA SER A 176 -9.92 -19.97 -4.13
C SER A 176 -8.52 -20.62 -4.21
N PRO A 177 -8.42 -21.93 -4.49
CA PRO A 177 -7.15 -22.65 -4.56
C PRO A 177 -6.14 -22.01 -5.53
N ASP A 178 -6.64 -21.34 -6.57
CA ASP A 178 -5.83 -20.71 -7.62
C ASP A 178 -4.90 -19.58 -7.14
N VAL A 179 -5.18 -18.89 -6.03
CA VAL A 179 -4.34 -17.75 -5.59
C VAL A 179 -3.13 -18.21 -4.78
N LYS A 180 -3.27 -19.30 -4.01
CA LYS A 180 -2.16 -19.86 -3.23
C LYS A 180 -1.12 -20.51 -4.14
N ASP A 181 -1.58 -21.20 -5.18
CA ASP A 181 -0.69 -21.88 -6.13
C ASP A 181 0.14 -20.89 -6.96
N VAL A 182 -0.45 -19.75 -7.37
CA VAL A 182 0.28 -18.71 -8.12
C VAL A 182 1.38 -18.02 -7.29
N ILE A 183 1.17 -17.85 -5.99
CA ILE A 183 2.18 -17.26 -5.09
C ILE A 183 3.33 -18.27 -4.85
N GLN A 184 3.00 -19.55 -4.74
CA GLN A 184 3.96 -20.62 -4.50
C GLN A 184 4.87 -20.87 -5.72
N ASP A 185 4.33 -20.75 -6.93
CA ASP A 185 5.07 -20.93 -8.18
C ASP A 185 6.01 -19.76 -8.52
N LEU A 186 5.66 -18.53 -8.12
CA LEU A 186 6.48 -17.34 -8.41
C LEU A 186 7.56 -17.07 -7.36
N TYR A 187 7.36 -17.54 -6.12
CA TYR A 187 8.27 -17.30 -5.00
C TYR A 187 8.38 -18.52 -4.06
N PRO A 188 9.03 -19.61 -4.50
CA PRO A 188 9.11 -20.86 -3.73
C PRO A 188 9.85 -20.73 -2.39
N GLU A 189 10.65 -19.67 -2.21
CA GLU A 189 11.39 -19.40 -0.98
C GLU A 189 10.50 -18.94 0.20
N ILE A 190 9.25 -18.51 -0.06
CA ILE A 190 8.35 -18.01 0.98
C ILE A 190 7.56 -19.16 1.65
N SER A 191 7.48 -20.34 1.01
CA SER A 191 6.63 -21.45 1.48
C SER A 191 7.26 -22.35 2.54
N ASN A 192 8.56 -22.24 2.83
CA ASN A 192 9.26 -23.24 3.65
C ASN A 192 9.40 -22.89 5.15
N ASP A 193 9.00 -21.71 5.60
CA ASP A 193 9.16 -21.31 7.01
C ASP A 193 7.93 -21.59 7.90
N ALA A 194 6.96 -22.38 7.43
CA ALA A 194 5.78 -22.78 8.20
C ALA A 194 5.90 -24.15 8.91
N ARG A 195 7.13 -24.62 9.20
CA ARG A 195 7.34 -25.80 10.04
C ARG A 195 8.52 -25.61 11.01
N ILE A 196 8.24 -25.01 12.17
CA ILE A 196 8.78 -25.43 13.47
C ILE A 196 7.68 -25.25 14.52
#